data_AF-A0A838KUB9-F1
#
_entry.id   AF-A0A838KUB9-F1
#
_cell.length_a   1.000
_cell.length_b   1.000
_cell.length_c   1.000
_cell.angle_alpha   90.00
_cell.angle_beta   90.00
_cell.angle_gamma   90.00
#
_symmetry.space_group_name_H-M   'P 1'
#
loop_
_entity.id
_entity.type
_entity.pdbx_description
1 polymer ?
#
loop_
_entity_poly.entity_id
_entity_poly.type
_entity_poly.pdbx_seq_one_letter_code
_entity_poly.pdbx_strand_id
1 'polypeptide(L)' 'ETLVERCVSQASFEKLSKGRERGEEDPSSFYRKGVAGDWKNLFDERDRQVYKEEAGELLIRLGYEKDGGW' A
#
# COMPACT_ATOMS: atom_id res chain seq x y z
N GLU A 1 -19.06 17.63 -12.37
CA GLU A 1 -18.54 16.74 -11.31
C GLU A 1 -19.73 16.17 -10.55
N THR A 2 -19.82 14.85 -10.47
CA THR A 2 -20.84 14.18 -9.63
C THR A 2 -20.46 14.29 -8.15
N LEU A 3 -21.42 14.12 -7.24
CA LEU A 3 -21.13 14.12 -5.79
C LEU A 3 -20.07 13.06 -5.43
N VAL A 4 -20.13 11.90 -6.07
CA VAL A 4 -19.19 10.78 -5.86
C VAL A 4 -17.78 11.17 -6.28
N GLU A 5 -17.61 11.74 -7.47
CA GLU A 5 -16.31 12.24 -7.95
C GLU A 5 -15.71 13.26 -6.97
N ARG A 6 -16.54 14.18 -6.47
CA ARG A 6 -16.09 15.18 -5.51
C ARG A 6 -15.62 14.55 -4.21
N CYS A 7 -16.35 13.57 -3.67
CA CYS A 7 -15.96 12.86 -2.46
C CYS A 7 -14.65 12.10 -2.65
N VAL A 8 -14.48 11.40 -3.78
CA VAL A 8 -13.24 10.68 -4.11
C VAL A 8 -12.07 11.64 -4.24
N SER A 9 -12.27 12.77 -4.92
CA SER A 9 -11.25 13.81 -5.10
C SER A 9 -10.81 14.43 -3.76
N GLN A 10 -11.75 14.78 -2.88
CA GLN A 10 -11.42 15.37 -1.58
C GLN A 10 -10.73 14.38 -0.62
N ALA A 11 -10.99 13.08 -0.78
CA ALA A 11 -10.36 12.02 -0.01
C ALA A 11 -9.08 11.45 -0.67
N SER A 12 -8.60 12.06 -1.76
CA SER A 12 -7.41 11.58 -2.46
C SER A 12 -6.15 11.74 -1.59
N PHE A 13 -5.13 10.94 -1.87
CA PHE A 13 -3.85 11.05 -1.16
C PHE A 13 -3.28 12.46 -1.31
N GLU A 14 -3.32 13.01 -2.51
CA GLU A 14 -2.79 14.33 -2.87
C GLU A 14 -3.46 15.45 -2.08
N LYS A 15 -4.77 15.36 -1.83
CA LYS A 15 -5.47 16.34 -0.97
C LYS A 15 -5.10 16.18 0.50
N LEU A 16 -5.09 14.95 1.00
CA LEU A 16 -4.83 14.65 2.40
C LEU A 16 -3.35 14.85 2.80
N SER A 17 -2.42 14.66 1.86
CA SER A 17 -0.98 14.81 2.02
C SER A 17 -0.50 16.27 1.85
N LYS A 18 -1.43 17.22 1.64
CA LYS A 18 -1.16 18.64 1.35
C LYS A 18 -0.40 18.88 0.03
N GLY A 19 -0.71 18.08 -0.98
CA GLY A 19 -0.26 18.28 -2.37
C GLY A 19 0.85 17.35 -2.83
N ARG A 20 1.27 16.37 -2.02
CA ARG A 20 2.27 15.38 -2.45
C ARG A 20 1.66 14.34 -3.37
N GLU A 21 2.40 13.97 -4.40
CA GLU A 21 2.04 12.90 -5.30
C GLU A 21 2.26 11.53 -4.65
N ARG A 22 1.50 10.51 -5.08
CA ARG A 22 1.71 9.14 -4.62
C ARG A 22 3.10 8.67 -5.02
N GLY A 23 3.88 8.21 -4.04
CA GLY A 23 5.28 7.83 -4.21
C GLY A 23 6.24 8.81 -3.54
N GLU A 24 5.84 10.07 -3.37
CA GLU A 24 6.61 11.06 -2.62
C GLU A 24 6.51 10.81 -1.12
N GLU A 25 7.60 10.32 -0.54
CA GLU A 25 7.64 9.91 0.86
C GLU A 25 7.92 11.07 1.81
N ASP A 26 7.12 11.13 2.88
CA ASP A 26 7.40 11.92 4.08
C ASP A 26 7.24 11.01 5.31
N PRO A 27 8.35 10.55 5.93
CA PRO A 27 8.30 9.66 7.09
C PRO A 27 7.69 10.31 8.34
N SER A 28 7.61 11.64 8.40
CA SER A 28 7.04 12.37 9.52
C SER A 28 5.52 12.57 9.40
N SER A 29 4.95 12.26 8.24
CA SER A 29 3.54 12.43 7.94
C SER A 29 2.71 11.17 8.20
N PHE A 30 1.48 11.36 8.70
CA PHE A 30 0.49 10.28 8.76
C PHE A 30 0.21 9.68 7.36
N TYR A 31 0.18 10.53 6.32
CA TYR A 31 0.01 10.12 4.94
C TYR A 31 1.37 9.85 4.30
N ARG A 32 2.08 8.79 4.71
CA ARG A 32 3.50 8.57 4.37
C ARG A 32 3.83 8.63 2.87
N LYS A 33 3.28 7.72 2.04
CA LYS A 33 3.66 7.55 0.61
C LYS A 33 2.51 7.34 -0.37
N GLY A 34 1.37 6.83 0.10
CA GLY A 34 0.16 6.72 -0.74
C GLY A 34 0.20 5.64 -1.83
N VAL A 35 1.11 4.66 -1.75
CA VAL A 35 1.24 3.58 -2.73
C VAL A 35 1.10 2.21 -2.09
N ALA A 36 0.49 1.27 -2.82
CA ALA A 36 0.43 -0.14 -2.46
C ALA A 36 1.70 -0.87 -2.94
N GLY A 37 2.15 -1.88 -2.19
CA GLY A 37 3.29 -2.71 -2.58
C GLY A 37 4.67 -2.15 -2.19
N ASP A 38 4.74 -1.04 -1.45
CA ASP A 38 6.03 -0.44 -1.04
C ASP A 38 6.90 -1.35 -0.18
N TRP A 39 6.29 -2.34 0.49
CA TRP A 39 6.99 -3.36 1.25
C TRP A 39 8.02 -4.13 0.39
N LYS A 40 7.81 -4.24 -0.94
CA LYS A 40 8.74 -4.87 -1.87
C LYS A 40 10.10 -4.17 -1.95
N ASN A 41 10.14 -2.87 -1.64
CA ASN A 41 11.37 -2.08 -1.63
C ASN A 41 12.12 -2.18 -0.29
N LEU A 42 11.44 -2.67 0.75
CA LEU A 42 11.96 -2.73 2.13
C LEU A 42 12.36 -4.15 2.53
N PHE A 43 11.57 -5.14 2.11
CA PHE A 43 11.78 -6.54 2.48
C PHE A 43 12.88 -7.15 1.62
N ASP A 44 13.85 -7.76 2.27
CA ASP A 44 14.81 -8.61 1.59
C ASP A 44 14.22 -10.03 1.34
N GLU A 45 15.03 -10.92 0.77
CA GLU A 45 14.58 -12.29 0.50
C GLU A 45 14.25 -13.08 1.78
N ARG A 46 14.99 -12.81 2.86
CA ARG A 46 14.77 -13.49 4.13
C ARG A 46 13.47 -13.02 4.77
N ASP A 47 13.20 -11.72 4.76
CA ASP A 47 11.95 -11.16 5.26
C ASP A 47 10.74 -11.76 4.54
N ARG A 48 10.82 -11.85 3.21
CA ARG A 48 9.78 -12.50 2.39
C ARG A 48 9.61 -13.97 2.77
N GLN A 49 10.69 -14.71 2.93
CA GLN A 49 10.62 -16.13 3.27
C GLN A 49 9.94 -16.36 4.62
N VAL A 50 10.33 -15.61 5.65
CA VAL A 50 9.68 -15.70 6.98
C VAL A 50 8.19 -15.37 6.86
N TYR A 51 7.83 -14.33 6.12
CA TYR A 51 6.42 -13.96 6.00
C TYR A 51 5.59 -14.98 5.18
N LYS A 52 6.21 -15.63 4.18
CA LYS A 52 5.58 -16.73 3.44
C LYS A 52 5.29 -17.92 4.35
N GLU A 53 6.22 -18.27 5.23
CA GLU A 53 6.07 -19.34 6.21
C GLU A 53 4.97 -19.03 7.24
N GLU A 54 4.95 -17.80 7.78
CA GLU A 54 4.03 -17.43 8.86
C GLU A 54 2.61 -17.10 8.38
N ALA A 55 2.47 -16.47 7.21
CA ALA A 55 1.20 -15.88 6.78
C ALA A 55 0.86 -16.09 5.29
N GLY A 56 1.74 -16.68 4.48
CA GLY A 56 1.54 -16.80 3.03
C GLY A 56 0.23 -17.48 2.64
N GLU A 57 -0.06 -18.64 3.25
CA GLU A 57 -1.31 -19.36 3.03
C GLU A 57 -2.56 -18.54 3.43
N LEU A 58 -2.46 -17.76 4.50
CA LEU A 58 -3.57 -16.92 4.94
C LEU A 58 -3.84 -15.78 3.95
N LEU A 59 -2.80 -15.15 3.40
CA LEU A 59 -2.93 -14.13 2.37
C LEU A 59 -3.63 -14.65 1.12
N ILE A 60 -3.28 -15.87 0.69
CA ILE A 60 -3.91 -16.53 -0.47
C ILE A 60 -5.38 -16.85 -0.17
N ARG A 61 -5.66 -17.47 0.98
CA ARG A 61 -7.03 -17.84 1.38
C ARG A 61 -7.97 -16.66 1.51
N LEU A 62 -7.46 -15.50 1.93
CA LEU A 62 -8.23 -14.26 2.05
C LEU A 62 -8.29 -13.45 0.75
N GLY A 63 -7.58 -13.88 -0.30
CA GLY A 63 -7.57 -13.22 -1.61
C GLY A 63 -6.73 -11.94 -1.68
N TYR A 64 -5.83 -11.72 -0.72
CA TYR A 64 -4.85 -10.64 -0.77
C TYR A 64 -3.73 -10.94 -1.77
N GLU A 65 -3.35 -12.21 -1.91
CA GLU A 65 -2.37 -12.68 -2.89
C GLU A 65 -2.92 -13.85 -3.72
N LYS A 66 -2.37 -14.04 -4.92
CA LYS A 66 -2.84 -15.10 -5.84
C LYS A 66 -2.20 -16.46 -5.54
N ASP A 67 -0.91 -16.45 -5.25
CA ASP A 67 -0.06 -17.63 -5.04
C ASP A 67 1.19 -17.21 -4.23
N GLY A 68 2.17 -18.10 -4.07
CA GLY A 68 3.42 -17.81 -3.35
C GLY A 68 4.45 -16.98 -4.12
N GLY A 69 4.12 -16.48 -5.32
CA GLY A 69 5.02 -15.76 -6.22
C GLY A 69 5.14 -14.24 -5.96
N TRP A 70 4.61 -13.74 -4.84
CA TRP A 70 4.77 -12.34 -4.43
C TRP A 70 6.14 -12.03 -3.81
#